data_AF-A0A453DTY4-F1
#
_entry.id   AF-A0A453DTY4-F1
#
_cell.length_a   1.000
_cell.length_b   1.000
_cell.length_c   1.000
_cell.angle_alpha   90.00
_cell.angle_beta   90.00
_cell.angle_gamma   90.00
#
_symmetry.space_group_name_H-M   'P 1'
#
loop_
_entity.id
_entity.type
_entity.pdbx_description
1 polymer ?
#
loop_
_entity_poly.entity_id
_entity_poly.type
_entity_poly.pdbx_seq_one_letter_code
_entity_poly.pdbx_strand_id
1 'polypeptide(L)'
;LSGAVPDLSPVQGLKLLFLSRNALSGAIPPSLGKLYRLYRLDLSSNNLSGVVPPELARLDRLLTLRLDSNRLTGGVDGIALPRLQDLNVSHNLLAGRIPVAMAGFPAEAFGGNAGLCGAPLPPCKEEVQNASPCPPAAAMAASSPSSKPPDGKGKMSRGVVAAIVAADFAVVGLVAGLLFCYFWPRLSGRRSDRRHREGEKIVYSSSPYGAAGVVAAAGGTYERGKMVFLEDAGGRRFELEELLRASAEMLGKGGCGTAYKAVLDDGSVVAVKRLRDAVPAAASTKKDFEHHMAVLGRLRHPNIVPLNAYYYARDEKLLVYEFMRNGSLFSLLHGK
;
A
#
# COMPACT_ATOMS: atom_id res chain seq x y z
N LEU A 1 -4.56 -17.83 -20.86
CA LEU A 1 -3.67 -17.32 -21.93
C LEU A 1 -2.45 -18.23 -22.03
N SER A 2 -1.95 -18.47 -23.24
CA SER A 2 -0.75 -19.29 -23.52
C SER A 2 0.13 -18.63 -24.59
N GLY A 3 1.37 -19.11 -24.73
CA GLY A 3 2.33 -18.55 -25.69
C GLY A 3 3.16 -17.41 -25.11
N ALA A 4 3.92 -16.71 -25.97
CA ALA A 4 4.76 -15.59 -25.56
C ALA A 4 3.97 -14.35 -25.14
N VAL A 5 4.55 -13.54 -24.27
CA VAL A 5 4.02 -12.20 -23.99
C VAL A 5 4.11 -11.37 -25.28
N PRO A 6 2.98 -10.86 -25.81
CA PRO A 6 2.97 -10.12 -27.07
C PRO A 6 3.71 -8.78 -26.94
N ASP A 7 4.08 -8.18 -28.07
CA ASP A 7 4.61 -6.82 -28.04
C ASP A 7 3.53 -5.82 -27.64
N LEU A 8 3.72 -5.19 -26.48
CA LEU A 8 2.82 -4.17 -25.93
C LEU A 8 3.32 -2.74 -26.20
N SER A 9 4.38 -2.57 -26.99
CA SER A 9 4.93 -1.24 -27.32
C SER A 9 3.92 -0.21 -27.87
N PRO A 10 2.83 -0.58 -28.57
CA PRO A 10 1.82 0.38 -29.02
C PRO A 10 0.97 0.99 -27.90
N VAL A 11 0.81 0.31 -26.76
CA VAL A 11 -0.08 0.73 -25.66
C VAL A 11 0.66 1.43 -24.53
N GLN A 12 1.46 2.47 -24.86
CA GLN A 12 2.29 3.21 -23.89
C GLN A 12 1.51 3.93 -22.78
N GLY A 13 0.19 4.06 -22.92
CA GLY A 13 -0.71 4.59 -21.90
C GLY A 13 -0.99 3.64 -20.74
N LEU A 14 -0.57 2.37 -20.84
CA LEU A 14 -0.89 1.34 -19.87
C LEU A 14 -0.29 1.66 -18.49
N LYS A 15 -1.15 1.63 -17.46
CA LYS A 15 -0.78 1.90 -16.06
C LYS A 15 -0.67 0.63 -15.22
N LEU A 16 -1.46 -0.39 -15.55
CA LEU A 16 -1.55 -1.64 -14.79
C LEU A 16 -1.56 -2.80 -15.80
N LEU A 17 -0.71 -3.79 -15.60
CA LEU A 17 -0.67 -5.00 -16.40
C LEU A 17 -0.69 -6.23 -15.49
N PHE A 18 -1.77 -7.00 -15.55
CA PHE A 18 -1.94 -8.24 -14.79
C PHE A 18 -2.12 -9.41 -15.76
N LEU A 19 -1.11 -10.27 -15.83
CA LEU A 19 -1.11 -11.50 -16.64
C LEU A 19 -0.81 -12.73 -15.77
N SER A 20 -0.94 -12.61 -14.45
CA SER A 20 -0.65 -13.67 -13.49
C SER A 20 -1.51 -14.91 -13.71
N ARG A 21 -1.02 -16.10 -13.32
CA ARG A 21 -1.77 -17.37 -13.32
C ARG A 21 -2.25 -17.76 -14.72
N ASN A 22 -1.33 -17.73 -15.68
CA ASN A 22 -1.56 -18.15 -17.06
C ASN A 22 -0.51 -19.20 -17.46
N ALA A 23 -0.59 -19.66 -18.71
CA ALA A 23 0.38 -20.57 -19.31
C ALA A 23 1.30 -19.82 -20.30
N LEU A 24 1.61 -18.54 -20.02
CA LEU A 24 2.52 -17.77 -20.86
C LEU A 24 3.94 -18.34 -20.75
N SER A 25 4.68 -18.35 -21.85
CA SER A 25 5.98 -19.01 -21.97
C SER A 25 6.98 -18.17 -22.77
N GLY A 26 8.25 -18.57 -22.80
CA GLY A 26 9.29 -17.80 -23.49
C GLY A 26 9.78 -16.61 -22.66
N ALA A 27 10.51 -15.69 -23.29
CA ALA A 27 11.15 -14.56 -22.61
C ALA A 27 10.19 -13.39 -22.37
N ILE A 28 10.49 -12.59 -21.34
CA ILE A 28 9.87 -11.27 -21.18
C ILE A 28 10.39 -10.37 -22.30
N PRO A 29 9.53 -9.77 -23.14
CA PRO A 29 9.98 -8.98 -24.27
C PRO A 29 10.63 -7.67 -23.79
N PRO A 30 11.81 -7.28 -24.32
CA PRO A 30 12.46 -6.01 -23.99
C PRO A 30 11.58 -4.79 -24.23
N SER A 31 10.64 -4.89 -25.18
CA SER A 31 9.69 -3.83 -25.50
C SER A 31 8.76 -3.47 -24.34
N LEU A 32 8.61 -4.33 -23.32
CA LEU A 32 7.87 -4.02 -22.10
C LEU A 32 8.46 -2.81 -21.35
N GLY A 33 9.77 -2.58 -21.48
CA GLY A 33 10.45 -1.39 -20.94
C GLY A 33 10.01 -0.07 -21.58
N LYS A 34 9.26 -0.09 -22.69
CA LYS A 34 8.67 1.11 -23.31
C LYS A 34 7.40 1.59 -22.60
N LEU A 35 6.86 0.81 -21.67
CA LEU A 35 5.63 1.14 -20.94
C LEU A 35 5.90 2.02 -19.70
N TYR A 36 6.60 3.15 -19.89
CA TYR A 36 7.09 4.05 -18.83
C TYR A 36 5.99 4.63 -17.89
N ARG A 37 4.71 4.42 -18.20
CA ARG A 37 3.57 4.83 -17.35
C ARG A 37 3.06 3.73 -16.42
N LEU A 38 3.64 2.53 -16.46
CA LEU A 38 3.26 1.41 -15.60
C LEU A 38 3.55 1.71 -14.13
N TYR A 39 2.56 1.43 -13.29
CA TYR A 39 2.65 1.42 -11.83
C TYR A 39 2.69 0.01 -11.28
N ARG A 40 2.02 -0.95 -11.95
CA ARG A 40 1.99 -2.36 -11.53
C ARG A 40 2.18 -3.29 -12.70
N LEU A 41 3.10 -4.21 -12.54
CA LEU A 41 3.36 -5.31 -13.46
C LEU A 41 3.32 -6.62 -12.70
N ASP A 42 2.38 -7.48 -13.07
CA ASP A 42 2.24 -8.82 -12.50
C ASP A 42 2.25 -9.87 -13.61
N LEU A 43 3.36 -10.61 -13.69
CA LEU A 43 3.57 -11.74 -14.59
C LEU A 43 3.74 -13.06 -13.80
N SER A 44 3.35 -13.07 -12.52
CA SER A 44 3.57 -14.21 -11.62
C SER A 44 2.81 -15.46 -12.04
N SER A 45 3.26 -16.63 -11.59
CA SER A 45 2.59 -17.92 -11.85
C SER A 45 2.36 -18.16 -13.35
N ASN A 46 3.44 -18.13 -14.12
CA ASN A 46 3.48 -18.45 -15.55
C ASN A 46 4.65 -19.42 -15.84
N ASN A 47 4.91 -19.69 -17.12
CA ASN A 47 6.02 -20.51 -17.58
C ASN A 47 7.10 -19.67 -18.30
N LEU A 48 7.27 -18.40 -17.91
CA LEU A 48 8.25 -17.49 -18.50
C LEU A 48 9.68 -17.93 -18.18
N SER A 49 10.60 -17.71 -19.11
CA SER A 49 11.99 -18.21 -19.07
C SER A 49 12.97 -17.18 -19.60
N GLY A 50 14.27 -17.47 -19.56
CA GLY A 50 15.30 -16.51 -19.98
C GLY A 50 15.57 -15.46 -18.90
N VAL A 51 16.27 -14.39 -19.27
CA VAL A 51 16.67 -13.33 -18.33
C VAL A 51 15.61 -12.24 -18.23
N VAL A 52 15.56 -11.55 -17.09
CA VAL A 52 14.74 -10.34 -16.96
C VAL A 52 15.40 -9.21 -17.77
N PRO A 53 14.71 -8.64 -18.78
CA PRO A 53 15.33 -7.67 -19.67
C PRO A 53 15.72 -6.39 -18.92
N PRO A 54 16.96 -5.88 -19.10
CA PRO A 54 17.43 -4.67 -18.41
C PRO A 54 16.62 -3.43 -18.79
N GLU A 55 15.90 -3.45 -19.92
CA GLU A 55 14.97 -2.40 -20.32
C GLU A 55 13.84 -2.16 -19.30
N LEU A 56 13.53 -3.13 -18.42
CA LEU A 56 12.58 -2.92 -17.32
C LEU A 56 13.06 -1.89 -16.31
N ALA A 57 14.38 -1.64 -16.21
CA ALA A 57 14.93 -0.56 -15.39
C ALA A 57 14.40 0.83 -15.80
N ARG A 58 13.86 0.97 -17.02
CA ARG A 58 13.26 2.22 -17.53
C ARG A 58 11.87 2.51 -16.96
N LEU A 59 11.25 1.55 -16.27
CA LEU A 59 9.93 1.71 -15.67
C LEU A 59 10.02 2.47 -14.33
N ASP A 60 10.42 3.73 -14.39
CA ASP A 60 10.70 4.62 -13.26
C ASP A 60 9.49 4.88 -12.34
N ARG A 61 8.28 4.65 -12.82
CA ARG A 61 7.02 4.79 -12.07
C ARG A 61 6.51 3.49 -11.43
N LEU A 62 7.18 2.37 -11.68
CA LEU A 62 6.72 1.07 -11.21
C LEU A 62 6.81 1.00 -9.69
N LEU A 63 5.69 0.64 -9.05
CA LEU A 63 5.56 0.48 -7.60
C LEU A 63 5.46 -1.00 -7.21
N THR A 64 4.89 -1.83 -8.08
CA THR A 64 4.72 -3.27 -7.85
C THR A 64 5.27 -4.06 -9.03
N LEU A 65 6.19 -4.99 -8.74
CA LEU A 65 6.73 -5.94 -9.71
C LEU A 65 6.62 -7.36 -9.15
N ARG A 66 5.76 -8.18 -9.78
CA ARG A 66 5.62 -9.60 -9.45
C ARG A 66 6.02 -10.46 -10.62
N LEU A 67 7.07 -11.26 -10.40
CA LEU A 67 7.64 -12.21 -11.35
C LEU A 67 7.71 -13.62 -10.73
N ASP A 68 7.17 -13.80 -9.53
CA ASP A 68 7.26 -15.05 -8.77
C ASP A 68 6.64 -16.26 -9.48
N SER A 69 7.14 -17.45 -9.19
CA SER A 69 6.66 -18.72 -9.78
C SER A 69 6.75 -18.72 -11.31
N ASN A 70 7.96 -18.58 -11.83
CA ASN A 70 8.31 -18.69 -13.25
C ASN A 70 9.62 -19.50 -13.39
N ARG A 71 10.26 -19.48 -14.56
CA ARG A 71 11.56 -20.12 -14.85
C ARG A 71 12.63 -19.10 -15.26
N LEU A 72 12.57 -17.88 -14.71
CA LEU A 72 13.50 -16.79 -15.04
C LEU A 72 14.89 -17.08 -14.49
N THR A 73 15.91 -16.64 -15.23
CA THR A 73 17.34 -16.89 -14.97
C THR A 73 18.11 -15.56 -14.95
N GLY A 74 19.40 -15.62 -14.59
CA GLY A 74 20.26 -14.44 -14.50
C GLY A 74 20.09 -13.69 -13.17
N GLY A 75 20.69 -12.49 -13.11
CA GLY A 75 20.69 -11.62 -11.93
C GLY A 75 19.46 -10.70 -11.84
N VAL A 76 19.32 -10.06 -10.69
CA VAL A 76 18.23 -9.10 -10.41
C VAL A 76 18.67 -7.64 -10.52
N ASP A 77 19.91 -7.37 -10.93
CA ASP A 77 20.45 -6.01 -11.07
C ASP A 77 19.61 -5.14 -12.02
N GLY A 78 19.13 -5.73 -13.12
CA GLY A 78 18.31 -5.05 -14.12
C GLY A 78 16.91 -4.63 -13.67
N ILE A 79 16.52 -4.95 -12.43
CA ILE A 79 15.22 -4.60 -11.85
C ILE A 79 15.34 -3.90 -10.48
N ALA A 80 16.52 -3.37 -10.15
CA ALA A 80 16.73 -2.51 -8.99
C ALA A 80 16.12 -1.11 -9.21
N LEU A 81 14.79 -1.04 -9.23
CA LEU A 81 14.03 0.17 -9.51
C LEU A 81 13.91 1.08 -8.27
N PRO A 82 14.15 2.39 -8.39
CA PRO A 82 14.29 3.29 -7.23
C PRO A 82 12.98 3.57 -6.47
N ARG A 83 11.82 3.35 -7.10
CA ARG A 83 10.49 3.63 -6.52
C ARG A 83 9.69 2.37 -6.18
N LEU A 84 10.28 1.21 -6.36
CA LEU A 84 9.59 -0.05 -6.17
C LEU A 84 9.26 -0.23 -4.68
N GLN A 85 8.01 -0.54 -4.38
CA GLN A 85 7.49 -0.70 -3.01
C GLN A 85 7.15 -2.16 -2.71
N ASP A 86 6.80 -2.91 -3.75
CA ASP A 86 6.41 -4.31 -3.67
C ASP A 86 7.14 -5.08 -4.78
N LEU A 87 7.92 -6.07 -4.36
CA LEU A 87 8.72 -6.93 -5.22
C LEU A 87 8.48 -8.38 -4.82
N ASN A 88 8.26 -9.24 -5.80
CA ASN A 88 8.37 -10.68 -5.60
C ASN A 88 8.97 -11.36 -6.84
N VAL A 89 10.13 -11.99 -6.65
CA VAL A 89 10.86 -12.77 -7.68
C VAL A 89 11.08 -14.22 -7.22
N SER A 90 10.41 -14.63 -6.14
CA SER A 90 10.57 -15.96 -5.56
C SER A 90 10.20 -17.08 -6.52
N HIS A 91 10.68 -18.30 -6.24
CA HIS A 91 10.39 -19.49 -7.03
C HIS A 91 10.70 -19.29 -8.53
N ASN A 92 11.95 -18.93 -8.82
CA ASN A 92 12.52 -18.86 -10.16
C ASN A 92 13.88 -19.59 -10.18
N LEU A 93 14.65 -19.43 -11.24
CA LEU A 93 16.00 -19.96 -11.42
C LEU A 93 17.04 -18.81 -11.40
N LEU A 94 16.76 -17.72 -10.67
CA LEU A 94 17.63 -16.55 -10.60
C LEU A 94 18.91 -16.87 -9.81
N ALA A 95 20.00 -16.20 -10.18
CA ALA A 95 21.31 -16.41 -9.59
C ALA A 95 22.12 -15.12 -9.51
N GLY A 96 23.10 -15.10 -8.60
CA GLY A 96 23.99 -13.97 -8.38
C GLY A 96 23.67 -13.20 -7.10
N ARG A 97 24.42 -12.11 -6.89
CA ARG A 97 24.29 -11.27 -5.70
C ARG A 97 23.07 -10.36 -5.82
N ILE A 98 22.30 -10.24 -4.74
CA ILE A 98 21.20 -9.27 -4.62
C ILE A 98 21.82 -7.86 -4.46
N PRO A 99 21.44 -6.87 -5.29
CA PRO A 99 21.88 -5.49 -5.16
C PRO A 99 21.50 -4.91 -3.79
N VAL A 100 22.38 -4.11 -3.21
CA VAL A 100 22.14 -3.45 -1.90
C VAL A 100 20.87 -2.59 -1.93
N ALA A 101 20.54 -1.98 -3.07
CA ALA A 101 19.31 -1.21 -3.24
C ALA A 101 18.02 -2.04 -3.04
N MET A 102 18.11 -3.36 -3.18
CA MET A 102 17.00 -4.30 -3.03
C MET A 102 17.02 -5.03 -1.67
N ALA A 103 18.01 -4.77 -0.83
CA ALA A 103 18.12 -5.39 0.49
C ALA A 103 16.99 -5.00 1.46
N GLY A 104 16.26 -3.91 1.16
CA GLY A 104 15.09 -3.48 1.93
C GLY A 104 13.83 -4.32 1.71
N PHE A 105 13.81 -5.20 0.71
CA PHE A 105 12.70 -6.13 0.48
C PHE A 105 12.82 -7.37 1.39
N PRO A 106 11.70 -8.00 1.76
CA PRO A 106 11.70 -9.19 2.62
C PRO A 106 12.41 -10.38 1.95
N ALA A 107 13.02 -11.27 2.74
CA ALA A 107 13.75 -12.44 2.23
C ALA A 107 12.87 -13.37 1.38
N GLU A 108 11.59 -13.45 1.74
CA GLU A 108 10.55 -14.22 1.05
C GLU A 108 10.37 -13.76 -0.40
N ALA A 109 10.61 -12.48 -0.71
CA ALA A 109 10.54 -11.97 -2.08
C ALA A 109 11.59 -12.59 -3.01
N PHE A 110 12.67 -13.14 -2.46
CA PHE A 110 13.77 -13.76 -3.21
C PHE A 110 13.84 -15.28 -3.03
N GLY A 111 13.07 -15.83 -2.09
CA GLY A 111 13.09 -17.24 -1.72
C GLY A 111 12.83 -18.21 -2.88
N GLY A 112 13.30 -19.45 -2.76
CA GLY A 112 13.12 -20.45 -3.83
C GLY A 112 13.99 -20.23 -5.08
N ASN A 113 14.92 -19.26 -5.07
CA ASN A 113 15.98 -19.11 -6.07
C ASN A 113 17.31 -19.63 -5.50
N ALA A 114 17.72 -20.84 -5.87
CA ALA A 114 18.89 -21.48 -5.27
C ALA A 114 20.23 -20.76 -5.54
N GLY A 115 20.30 -19.96 -6.61
CA GLY A 115 21.52 -19.23 -6.99
C GLY A 115 21.62 -17.81 -6.42
N LEU A 116 20.56 -17.27 -5.81
CA LEU A 116 20.59 -15.92 -5.24
C LEU A 116 21.26 -15.91 -3.86
N CYS A 117 22.04 -14.88 -3.59
CA CYS A 117 22.73 -14.68 -2.33
C CYS A 117 22.97 -13.19 -2.02
N GLY A 118 23.34 -12.87 -0.79
CA GLY A 118 23.45 -11.49 -0.30
C GLY A 118 22.15 -10.97 0.29
N ALA A 119 22.23 -9.97 1.16
CA ALA A 119 21.09 -9.45 1.92
C ALA A 119 19.88 -9.13 1.01
N PRO A 120 18.66 -9.57 1.36
CA PRO A 120 18.23 -10.15 2.64
C PRO A 120 18.47 -11.66 2.80
N LEU A 121 19.02 -12.34 1.79
CA LEU A 121 19.39 -13.75 1.85
C LEU A 121 20.78 -13.95 2.51
N PRO A 122 21.15 -15.20 2.83
CA PRO A 122 22.50 -15.49 3.34
C PRO A 122 23.60 -14.96 2.40
N PRO A 123 24.76 -14.57 2.95
CA PRO A 123 25.89 -14.07 2.17
C PRO A 123 26.37 -15.08 1.12
N CYS A 124 26.92 -14.57 0.03
CA CYS A 124 27.46 -15.39 -1.04
C CYS A 124 28.69 -16.19 -0.57
N LYS A 125 28.80 -17.45 -0.99
CA LYS A 125 29.85 -18.38 -0.53
C LYS A 125 31.29 -17.87 -0.78
N GLU A 126 31.48 -16.94 -1.73
CA GLU A 126 32.79 -16.35 -2.02
C GLU A 126 33.29 -15.34 -0.97
N GLU A 127 32.44 -14.86 -0.05
CA GLU A 127 32.90 -13.97 1.04
C GLU A 127 33.61 -14.70 2.20
N VAL A 128 33.62 -16.03 2.21
CA VAL A 128 34.31 -16.81 3.25
C VAL A 128 35.83 -16.91 2.98
N GLN A 129 36.31 -16.54 1.78
CA GLN A 129 37.73 -16.68 1.40
C GLN A 129 38.51 -15.37 1.31
N ASN A 130 37.87 -14.20 1.48
CA ASN A 130 38.55 -12.89 1.41
C ASN A 130 38.53 -12.07 2.71
N ALA A 131 38.13 -12.67 3.83
CA ALA A 131 38.57 -12.17 5.14
C ALA A 131 40.03 -12.60 5.33
N SER A 132 40.97 -11.77 4.88
CA SER A 132 42.38 -11.93 5.26
C SER A 132 42.55 -11.91 6.79
N PRO A 133 43.50 -12.68 7.34
CA PRO A 133 43.72 -12.73 8.78
C PRO A 133 44.23 -11.37 9.30
N CYS A 134 43.84 -11.01 10.52
CA CYS A 134 44.50 -9.95 11.29
C CYS A 134 46.04 -10.11 11.21
N PRO A 135 46.81 -9.04 10.98
CA PRO A 135 48.25 -9.11 11.15
C PRO A 135 48.60 -9.26 12.65
N PRO A 136 49.63 -10.02 13.03
CA PRO A 136 50.11 -10.04 14.39
C PRO A 136 50.79 -8.71 14.71
N ALA A 137 50.36 -8.04 15.77
CA ALA A 137 50.99 -6.83 16.25
C ALA A 137 52.41 -7.14 16.77
N ALA A 138 53.38 -6.50 16.12
CA ALA A 138 54.69 -6.05 16.57
C ALA A 138 55.26 -6.65 17.88
N ALA A 139 56.36 -7.38 17.74
CA ALA A 139 57.44 -7.37 18.72
C ALA A 139 58.39 -6.20 18.36
N MET A 140 58.50 -5.21 19.25
CA MET A 140 59.73 -4.44 19.51
C MET A 140 59.64 -3.88 20.93
N ALA A 141 60.80 -3.90 21.59
CA ALA A 141 60.98 -4.00 23.02
C ALA A 141 61.19 -2.65 23.73
N ALA A 142 61.31 -2.78 25.07
CA ALA A 142 61.77 -1.81 26.07
C ALA A 142 60.73 -0.74 26.47
N SER A 143 60.41 -0.49 27.73
CA SER A 143 61.17 -0.69 28.97
C SER A 143 60.19 -0.72 30.16
N SER A 144 60.51 -1.53 31.17
CA SER A 144 59.85 -1.49 32.47
C SER A 144 60.16 -0.18 33.20
N PRO A 145 59.27 0.27 34.09
CA PRO A 145 59.63 0.11 35.49
C PRO A 145 58.53 -0.49 36.35
N SER A 146 59.00 -1.37 37.21
CA SER A 146 58.43 -1.84 38.46
C SER A 146 57.65 -0.77 39.21
N SER A 147 56.37 -1.03 39.49
CA SER A 147 55.76 -0.66 40.76
C SER A 147 54.60 -1.63 41.08
N LYS A 148 54.65 -2.16 42.31
CA LYS A 148 53.68 -3.06 42.94
C LYS A 148 52.23 -2.56 42.80
N PRO A 149 51.22 -3.46 42.74
CA PRO A 149 49.84 -3.03 42.81
C PRO A 149 49.51 -2.65 44.26
N PRO A 150 48.76 -1.56 44.52
CA PRO A 150 47.96 -1.50 45.71
C PRO A 150 46.68 -2.29 45.43
N ASP A 151 46.45 -3.32 46.24
CA ASP A 151 45.15 -3.96 46.39
C ASP A 151 44.09 -2.91 46.75
N GLY A 152 43.38 -2.44 45.73
CA GLY A 152 42.27 -1.51 45.86
C GLY A 152 41.04 -2.11 45.22
N LYS A 153 40.30 -2.93 45.97
CA LYS A 153 38.88 -3.21 45.69
C LYS A 153 38.11 -1.88 45.73
N GLY A 154 38.12 -1.16 44.61
CA GLY A 154 37.29 0.01 44.37
C GLY A 154 35.84 -0.42 44.25
N LYS A 155 35.20 -0.68 45.39
CA LYS A 155 33.74 -0.73 45.49
C LYS A 155 33.25 0.65 45.06
N MET A 156 32.70 0.77 43.84
CA MET A 156 31.93 1.96 43.45
C MET A 156 30.92 2.22 44.56
N SER A 157 31.05 3.35 45.24
CA SER A 157 30.13 3.73 46.31
C SER A 157 28.71 3.69 45.75
N ARG A 158 27.77 3.06 46.47
CA ARG A 158 26.35 2.97 46.06
C ARG A 158 25.76 4.34 45.71
N GLY A 159 26.34 5.43 46.24
CA GLY A 159 25.98 6.81 45.89
C GLY A 159 26.32 7.21 44.45
N VAL A 160 27.39 6.71 43.84
CA VAL A 160 27.77 7.02 42.45
C VAL A 160 26.83 6.32 41.47
N VAL A 161 26.50 5.05 41.74
CA VAL A 161 25.50 4.30 40.96
C VAL A 161 24.12 4.92 41.10
N ALA A 162 23.73 5.33 42.31
CA ALA A 162 22.47 6.04 42.53
C ALA A 162 22.40 7.38 41.80
N ALA A 163 23.52 8.12 41.71
CA ALA A 163 23.58 9.39 40.99
C ALA A 163 23.44 9.22 39.47
N ILE A 164 24.07 8.19 38.88
CA ILE A 164 23.94 7.89 37.44
C ILE A 164 22.50 7.48 37.11
N VAL A 165 21.92 6.58 37.92
CA VAL A 165 20.53 6.13 37.74
C VAL A 165 19.55 7.30 37.90
N ALA A 166 19.76 8.19 38.88
CA ALA A 166 18.93 9.37 39.05
C ALA A 166 19.05 10.36 37.87
N ALA A 167 20.25 10.51 37.30
CA ALA A 167 20.47 11.34 36.12
C ALA A 167 19.76 10.76 34.89
N ASP A 168 19.81 9.44 34.68
CA ASP A 168 19.11 8.78 33.57
C ASP A 168 17.58 8.93 33.69
N PHE A 169 17.02 8.74 34.89
CA PHE A 169 15.58 8.97 35.11
C PHE A 169 15.18 10.43 34.90
N ALA A 170 16.04 11.39 35.26
CA ALA A 170 15.79 12.80 34.99
C ALA A 170 15.78 13.11 33.48
N VAL A 171 16.72 12.54 32.72
CA VAL A 171 16.79 12.70 31.25
C VAL A 171 15.58 12.05 30.57
N VAL A 172 15.20 10.83 30.97
CA VAL A 172 14.01 10.15 30.44
C VAL A 172 12.74 10.93 30.77
N GLY A 173 12.60 11.46 31.99
CA GLY A 173 11.49 12.31 32.37
C GLY A 173 11.40 13.60 31.55
N LEU A 174 12.55 14.23 31.28
CA LEU A 174 12.62 15.43 30.45
C LEU A 174 12.25 15.15 29.00
N VAL A 175 12.76 14.07 28.42
CA VAL A 175 12.41 13.65 27.04
C VAL A 175 10.94 13.26 26.95
N ALA A 176 10.42 12.48 27.91
CA ALA A 176 9.00 12.11 27.96
C ALA A 176 8.10 13.34 28.13
N GLY A 177 8.50 14.32 28.95
CA GLY A 177 7.81 15.59 29.11
C GLY A 177 7.81 16.44 27.84
N LEU A 178 8.93 16.50 27.11
CA LEU A 178 9.00 17.20 25.83
C LEU A 178 8.15 16.52 24.75
N LEU A 179 8.20 15.19 24.67
CA LEU A 179 7.34 14.41 23.76
C LEU A 179 5.87 14.60 24.15
N PHE A 180 5.55 14.57 25.43
CA PHE A 180 4.21 14.83 25.92
C PHE A 180 3.77 16.24 25.53
N CYS A 181 4.53 17.29 25.81
CA CYS A 181 4.23 18.66 25.40
C CYS A 181 4.14 18.85 23.87
N TYR A 182 4.90 18.07 23.10
CA TYR A 182 4.84 18.10 21.63
C TYR A 182 3.61 17.37 21.08
N PHE A 183 3.21 16.25 21.67
CA PHE A 183 2.06 15.45 21.26
C PHE A 183 0.75 15.87 21.94
N TRP A 184 0.80 16.62 23.04
CA TRP A 184 -0.35 17.08 23.80
C TRP A 184 -1.25 18.04 23.00
N PRO A 185 -0.73 18.99 22.19
CA PRO A 185 -1.56 19.76 21.26
C PRO A 185 -2.20 18.88 20.16
N ARG A 186 -1.62 17.71 19.89
CA ARG A 186 -2.08 16.75 18.86
C ARG A 186 -3.06 15.69 19.42
N LEU A 187 -3.08 15.48 20.74
CA LEU A 187 -4.01 14.58 21.45
C LEU A 187 -5.08 15.32 22.27
N SER A 188 -4.87 16.60 22.62
CA SER A 188 -5.78 17.42 23.43
C SER A 188 -6.67 18.33 22.57
N GLY A 189 -7.00 17.87 21.35
CA GLY A 189 -8.20 18.30 20.64
C GLY A 189 -9.45 17.76 21.36
N ARG A 190 -9.77 18.41 22.50
CA ARG A 190 -11.03 18.36 23.27
C ARG A 190 -11.46 17.02 23.87
N ARG A 191 -11.03 16.81 25.10
CA ARG A 191 -11.84 16.13 26.14
C ARG A 191 -12.30 17.19 27.13
N SER A 192 -13.44 17.83 26.85
CA SER A 192 -14.24 18.54 27.84
C SER A 192 -15.62 17.91 27.86
N ASP A 193 -16.06 17.62 29.08
CA ASP A 193 -17.35 17.09 29.51
C ASP A 193 -17.74 15.65 29.17
N ARG A 194 -17.56 14.81 30.19
CA ARG A 194 -18.17 13.51 30.35
C ARG A 194 -19.48 13.69 31.13
N ARG A 195 -20.57 14.07 30.44
CA ARG A 195 -21.95 13.88 30.90
C ARG A 195 -22.85 13.54 29.71
N HIS A 196 -23.52 12.39 29.80
CA HIS A 196 -24.60 11.87 28.96
C HIS A 196 -25.16 12.77 27.84
N ARG A 197 -25.03 12.33 26.57
CA ARG A 197 -26.15 12.25 25.60
C ARG A 197 -25.72 11.65 24.25
N GLU A 198 -26.63 10.83 23.71
CA GLU A 198 -26.97 10.52 22.32
C GLU A 198 -25.89 10.55 21.21
N GLY A 199 -25.90 9.47 20.42
CA GLY A 199 -25.06 9.28 19.25
C GLY A 199 -25.02 10.51 18.34
N GLU A 200 -23.79 10.90 18.01
CA GLU A 200 -23.50 11.95 17.05
C GLU A 200 -23.85 11.44 15.64
N LYS A 201 -25.14 11.60 15.31
CA LYS A 201 -25.66 11.53 13.96
C LYS A 201 -24.92 12.60 13.17
N ILE A 202 -24.09 12.19 12.20
CA ILE A 202 -23.48 13.11 11.23
C ILE A 202 -24.63 13.62 10.35
N VAL A 203 -25.37 14.60 10.85
CA VAL A 203 -26.29 15.41 10.06
C VAL A 203 -25.40 16.41 9.35
N TYR A 204 -25.35 16.34 8.02
CA TYR A 204 -24.84 17.45 7.21
C TYR A 204 -25.69 18.69 7.51
N SER A 205 -25.26 19.47 8.50
CA SER A 205 -25.86 20.76 8.80
C SER A 205 -25.47 21.75 7.71
N SER A 206 -26.49 22.46 7.21
CA SER A 206 -26.50 23.47 6.14
C SER A 206 -26.16 22.98 4.72
N SER A 207 -27.17 22.37 4.09
CA SER A 207 -27.34 22.36 2.65
C SER A 207 -27.37 23.81 2.10
N PRO A 208 -26.53 24.18 1.11
CA PRO A 208 -26.78 25.35 0.27
C PRO A 208 -27.84 25.06 -0.81
N TYR A 209 -28.35 23.82 -0.90
CA TYR A 209 -29.32 23.40 -1.88
C TYR A 209 -30.73 23.69 -1.36
N GLY A 210 -31.13 24.94 -1.55
CA GLY A 210 -32.52 25.35 -1.53
C GLY A 210 -33.33 24.62 -2.61
N ALA A 211 -34.63 24.54 -2.34
CA ALA A 211 -35.65 23.84 -3.11
C ALA A 211 -35.63 24.12 -4.63
N ALA A 212 -36.18 23.16 -5.37
CA ALA A 212 -36.43 23.18 -6.80
C ALA A 212 -36.68 24.60 -7.36
N GLY A 213 -35.74 25.04 -8.20
CA GLY A 213 -35.83 26.30 -8.93
C GLY A 213 -34.49 26.55 -9.60
N VAL A 214 -34.52 26.78 -10.91
CA VAL A 214 -33.35 27.20 -11.68
C VAL A 214 -32.83 28.50 -11.08
N VAL A 215 -31.72 28.46 -10.34
CA VAL A 215 -31.04 29.68 -9.90
C VAL A 215 -29.81 29.86 -10.78
N ALA A 216 -29.92 30.77 -11.73
CA ALA A 216 -28.78 31.31 -12.45
C ALA A 216 -27.91 32.09 -11.45
N ALA A 217 -26.75 31.55 -11.10
CA ALA A 217 -25.68 32.29 -10.44
C ALA A 217 -24.47 32.31 -11.38
N ALA A 218 -23.90 33.50 -11.54
CA ALA A 218 -22.89 33.85 -12.52
C ALA A 218 -21.69 32.88 -12.54
N GLY A 219 -21.35 32.36 -13.74
CA GLY A 219 -20.03 31.80 -14.02
C GLY A 219 -19.90 30.27 -14.12
N GLY A 220 -20.93 29.55 -14.56
CA GLY A 220 -20.76 28.17 -15.06
C GLY A 220 -22.00 27.30 -14.92
N THR A 221 -22.33 26.54 -15.96
CA THR A 221 -23.33 25.47 -15.91
C THR A 221 -22.77 24.32 -15.06
N TYR A 222 -23.21 24.21 -13.80
CA TYR A 222 -22.91 23.03 -12.98
C TYR A 222 -23.82 21.88 -13.43
N GLU A 223 -23.25 20.83 -14.04
CA GLU A 223 -23.97 19.57 -14.20
C GLU A 223 -24.23 18.98 -12.81
N ARG A 224 -25.50 18.95 -12.38
CA ARG A 224 -25.94 18.25 -11.18
C ARG A 224 -25.55 16.78 -11.31
N GLY A 225 -24.80 16.24 -10.35
CA GLY A 225 -24.46 14.82 -10.35
C GLY A 225 -25.72 13.96 -10.32
N LYS A 226 -25.67 12.79 -10.97
CA LYS A 226 -26.84 11.90 -11.13
C LYS A 226 -26.61 10.58 -10.41
N MET A 227 -27.61 10.17 -9.63
CA MET A 227 -27.70 8.81 -9.09
C MET A 227 -28.31 7.90 -10.15
N VAL A 228 -27.66 6.77 -10.42
CA VAL A 228 -28.09 5.80 -11.43
C VAL A 228 -28.22 4.43 -10.79
N PHE A 229 -29.45 3.91 -10.78
CA PHE A 229 -29.78 2.57 -10.32
C PHE A 229 -29.65 1.56 -11.45
N LEU A 230 -29.07 0.41 -11.16
CA LEU A 230 -28.86 -0.67 -12.12
C LEU A 230 -30.03 -1.64 -11.95
N GLU A 231 -30.93 -1.65 -12.93
CA GLU A 231 -32.27 -2.28 -12.84
C GLU A 231 -32.24 -3.78 -12.51
N ASP A 232 -31.17 -4.47 -12.87
CA ASP A 232 -31.06 -5.91 -12.70
C ASP A 232 -30.58 -6.32 -11.28
N ALA A 233 -30.28 -5.38 -10.37
CA ALA A 233 -29.54 -5.67 -9.14
C ALA A 233 -30.43 -6.08 -7.95
N GLY A 234 -31.76 -6.07 -8.11
CA GLY A 234 -32.70 -6.43 -7.04
C GLY A 234 -32.67 -5.50 -5.82
N GLY A 235 -31.85 -4.44 -5.84
CA GLY A 235 -31.72 -3.46 -4.78
C GLY A 235 -32.85 -2.43 -4.81
N ARG A 236 -33.24 -1.94 -3.64
CA ARG A 236 -34.23 -0.87 -3.51
C ARG A 236 -33.70 0.43 -4.09
N ARG A 237 -34.59 1.20 -4.73
CA ARG A 237 -34.33 2.57 -5.20
C ARG A 237 -34.45 3.53 -4.01
N PHE A 238 -33.52 4.47 -3.92
CA PHE A 238 -33.47 5.53 -2.89
C PHE A 238 -32.91 6.81 -3.53
N GLU A 239 -33.22 7.98 -2.99
CA GLU A 239 -32.74 9.23 -3.57
C GLU A 239 -31.32 9.59 -3.08
N LEU A 240 -30.59 10.42 -3.83
CA LEU A 240 -29.26 10.89 -3.41
C LEU A 240 -29.35 11.58 -2.05
N GLU A 241 -30.41 12.36 -1.84
CA GLU A 241 -30.67 13.10 -0.61
C GLU A 241 -30.89 12.15 0.58
N GLU A 242 -31.44 10.95 0.37
CA GLU A 242 -31.55 9.92 1.41
C GLU A 242 -30.18 9.35 1.75
N LEU A 243 -29.35 9.08 0.73
CA LEU A 243 -27.98 8.60 0.94
C LEU A 243 -27.10 9.61 1.68
N LEU A 244 -27.26 10.90 1.39
CA LEU A 244 -26.51 11.98 2.04
C LEU A 244 -26.98 12.23 3.49
N ARG A 245 -28.23 11.91 3.82
CA ARG A 245 -28.78 11.99 5.19
C ARG A 245 -28.53 10.73 6.02
N ALA A 246 -28.14 9.63 5.37
CA ALA A 246 -27.87 8.36 5.99
C ALA A 246 -26.76 8.46 7.05
N SER A 247 -26.92 7.76 8.18
CA SER A 247 -25.82 7.61 9.12
C SER A 247 -24.72 6.74 8.50
N ALA A 248 -23.47 7.18 8.57
CA ALA A 248 -22.36 6.48 7.92
C ALA A 248 -21.28 6.06 8.93
N GLU A 249 -20.89 4.78 8.87
CA GLU A 249 -19.79 4.19 9.63
C GLU A 249 -18.65 3.82 8.67
N MET A 250 -17.42 4.28 8.92
CA MET A 250 -16.29 3.96 8.04
C MET A 250 -15.89 2.49 8.20
N LEU A 251 -16.07 1.70 7.13
CA LEU A 251 -15.66 0.30 7.08
C LEU A 251 -14.16 0.15 6.81
N GLY A 252 -13.59 1.06 6.02
CA GLY A 252 -12.17 1.04 5.72
C GLY A 252 -11.75 2.03 4.65
N LYS A 253 -10.46 2.32 4.60
CA LYS A 253 -9.84 3.23 3.63
C LYS A 253 -8.73 2.52 2.88
N GLY A 254 -8.74 2.61 1.56
CA GLY A 254 -7.73 2.01 0.69
C GLY A 254 -7.31 2.94 -0.44
N GLY A 255 -6.45 2.43 -1.33
CA GLY A 255 -5.91 3.22 -2.44
C GLY A 255 -6.97 3.74 -3.43
N CYS A 256 -8.09 3.03 -3.57
CA CYS A 256 -9.16 3.39 -4.50
C CYS A 256 -10.24 4.28 -3.88
N GLY A 257 -10.17 4.60 -2.58
CA GLY A 257 -11.20 5.37 -1.89
C GLY A 257 -11.51 4.88 -0.48
N THR A 258 -12.64 5.35 0.06
CA THR A 258 -13.10 5.02 1.41
C THR A 258 -14.45 4.31 1.32
N ALA A 259 -14.62 3.24 2.09
CA ALA A 259 -15.85 2.48 2.17
C ALA A 259 -16.58 2.80 3.48
N TYR A 260 -17.88 2.97 3.37
CA TYR A 260 -18.79 3.29 4.47
C TYR A 260 -19.95 2.31 4.47
N LYS A 261 -20.45 2.00 5.67
CA LYS A 261 -21.76 1.39 5.88
C LYS A 261 -22.73 2.54 6.13
N ALA A 262 -23.72 2.68 5.25
CA ALA A 262 -24.75 3.69 5.36
C ALA A 262 -26.07 3.04 5.79
N VAL A 263 -26.71 3.61 6.80
CA VAL A 263 -28.07 3.24 7.23
C VAL A 263 -29.01 4.35 6.76
N LEU A 264 -29.89 4.01 5.83
CA LEU A 264 -30.90 4.89 5.26
C LEU A 264 -32.02 5.15 6.28
N ASP A 265 -32.88 6.14 6.00
CA ASP A 265 -33.96 6.54 6.91
C ASP A 265 -34.99 5.43 7.16
N ASP A 266 -35.18 4.53 6.20
CA ASP A 266 -36.06 3.36 6.31
C ASP A 266 -35.42 2.20 7.09
N GLY A 267 -34.19 2.37 7.58
CA GLY A 267 -33.41 1.34 8.27
C GLY A 267 -32.67 0.37 7.34
N SER A 268 -32.80 0.52 6.02
CA SER A 268 -32.03 -0.28 5.06
C SER A 268 -30.54 0.05 5.16
N VAL A 269 -29.69 -0.96 4.99
CA VAL A 269 -28.24 -0.82 5.12
C VAL A 269 -27.56 -1.10 3.78
N VAL A 270 -26.76 -0.16 3.31
CA VAL A 270 -25.98 -0.25 2.07
C VAL A 270 -24.50 0.00 2.31
N ALA A 271 -23.64 -0.55 1.46
CA ALA A 271 -22.22 -0.25 1.47
C ALA A 271 -21.92 0.81 0.41
N VAL A 272 -21.37 1.95 0.82
CA VAL A 272 -21.04 3.07 -0.06
C VAL A 272 -19.53 3.20 -0.18
N LYS A 273 -19.02 3.10 -1.41
CA LYS A 273 -17.60 3.34 -1.69
C LYS A 273 -17.43 4.69 -2.35
N ARG A 274 -16.88 5.64 -1.61
CA ARG A 274 -16.45 6.94 -2.11
C ARG A 274 -15.10 6.80 -2.78
N LEU A 275 -15.06 6.96 -4.10
CA LEU A 275 -13.83 6.88 -4.86
C LEU A 275 -13.01 8.14 -4.63
N ARG A 276 -11.68 7.99 -4.56
CA ARG A 276 -10.77 9.13 -4.48
C ARG A 276 -10.69 9.81 -5.86
N ASP A 277 -10.69 11.13 -5.90
CA ASP A 277 -10.31 11.85 -7.13
C ASP A 277 -8.86 11.52 -7.47
N ALA A 278 -8.69 10.77 -8.56
CA ALA A 278 -7.39 10.63 -9.17
C ALA A 278 -7.00 12.03 -9.67
N VAL A 279 -5.88 12.56 -9.17
CA VAL A 279 -5.12 13.69 -9.73
C VAL A 279 -5.21 13.65 -11.27
N PRO A 280 -5.42 14.79 -11.96
CA PRO A 280 -5.92 14.86 -13.34
C PRO A 280 -4.92 14.25 -14.33
N ALA A 281 -4.94 12.93 -14.44
CA ALA A 281 -4.13 12.17 -15.37
C ALA A 281 -5.08 11.52 -16.38
N ALA A 282 -5.43 12.35 -17.36
CA ALA A 282 -6.25 12.06 -18.54
C ALA A 282 -7.73 11.79 -18.23
N ALA A 283 -8.58 12.58 -18.86
CA ALA A 283 -10.03 12.41 -18.98
C ALA A 283 -10.47 10.94 -18.91
N SER A 284 -10.86 10.45 -17.73
CA SER A 284 -11.96 9.49 -17.70
C SER A 284 -13.18 10.34 -17.97
N THR A 285 -13.62 10.34 -19.22
CA THR A 285 -14.83 11.06 -19.61
C THR A 285 -15.98 10.51 -18.77
N LYS A 286 -16.97 11.33 -18.41
CA LYS A 286 -18.22 10.87 -17.75
C LYS A 286 -18.75 9.58 -18.41
N LYS A 287 -18.68 9.55 -19.75
CA LYS A 287 -19.02 8.40 -20.60
C LYS A 287 -18.21 7.13 -20.30
N ASP A 288 -16.92 7.24 -20.02
CA ASP A 288 -16.05 6.09 -19.71
C ASP A 288 -16.41 5.51 -18.33
N PHE A 289 -16.67 6.39 -17.36
CA PHE A 289 -17.13 5.97 -16.04
C PHE A 289 -18.50 5.28 -16.12
N GLU A 290 -19.47 5.90 -16.79
CA GLU A 290 -20.81 5.34 -17.00
C GLU A 290 -20.74 4.00 -17.74
N HIS A 291 -19.88 3.88 -18.77
CA HIS A 291 -19.66 2.62 -19.48
C HIS A 291 -19.12 1.52 -18.56
N HIS A 292 -18.10 1.82 -17.75
CA HIS A 292 -17.58 0.86 -16.79
C HIS A 292 -18.63 0.44 -15.75
N MET A 293 -19.43 1.38 -15.25
CA MET A 293 -20.48 1.05 -14.28
C MET A 293 -21.62 0.25 -14.89
N ALA A 294 -21.96 0.48 -16.17
CA ALA A 294 -22.92 -0.33 -16.90
C ALA A 294 -22.44 -1.78 -17.05
N VAL A 295 -21.16 -2.01 -17.32
CA VAL A 295 -20.58 -3.36 -17.38
C VAL A 295 -20.59 -4.02 -16.00
N LEU A 296 -20.10 -3.34 -14.96
CA LEU A 296 -20.11 -3.89 -13.59
C LEU A 296 -21.52 -4.18 -13.09
N GLY A 297 -22.48 -3.31 -13.45
CA GLY A 297 -23.87 -3.45 -13.07
C GLY A 297 -24.56 -4.67 -13.67
N ARG A 298 -24.02 -5.27 -14.74
CA ARG A 298 -24.55 -6.50 -15.36
C ARG A 298 -23.97 -7.78 -14.77
N LEU A 299 -22.93 -7.70 -13.94
CA LEU A 299 -22.31 -8.88 -13.36
C LEU A 299 -23.23 -9.49 -12.29
N ARG A 300 -23.68 -10.73 -12.52
CA ARG A 300 -24.50 -11.51 -11.58
C ARG A 300 -23.84 -12.87 -11.38
N HIS A 301 -23.41 -13.13 -10.15
CA HIS A 301 -22.79 -14.39 -9.77
C HIS A 301 -22.94 -14.58 -8.25
N PRO A 302 -23.18 -15.80 -7.74
CA PRO A 302 -23.36 -16.05 -6.30
C PRO A 302 -22.18 -15.60 -5.42
N ASN A 303 -20.98 -15.54 -6.00
CA ASN A 303 -19.75 -15.14 -5.30
C ASN A 303 -19.25 -13.73 -5.65
N ILE A 304 -20.09 -12.89 -6.26
CA ILE A 304 -19.76 -11.48 -6.60
C ILE A 304 -20.79 -10.58 -5.95
N VAL A 305 -20.34 -9.56 -5.21
CA VAL A 305 -21.24 -8.57 -4.62
C VAL A 305 -21.81 -7.68 -5.72
N PRO A 306 -23.14 -7.62 -5.89
CA PRO A 306 -23.77 -6.84 -6.95
C PRO A 306 -23.58 -5.34 -6.71
N LEU A 307 -23.29 -4.60 -7.78
CA LEU A 307 -23.34 -3.15 -7.80
C LEU A 307 -24.80 -2.72 -8.01
N ASN A 308 -25.37 -2.00 -7.04
CA ASN A 308 -26.78 -1.62 -7.04
C ASN A 308 -26.99 -0.25 -7.69
N ALA A 309 -26.12 0.70 -7.40
CA ALA A 309 -26.20 2.05 -7.93
C ALA A 309 -24.82 2.72 -8.00
N TYR A 310 -24.73 3.81 -8.74
CA TYR A 310 -23.58 4.69 -8.71
C TYR A 310 -24.02 6.16 -8.77
N TYR A 311 -23.18 7.03 -8.22
CA TYR A 311 -23.29 8.47 -8.34
C TYR A 311 -22.05 9.01 -9.06
N TYR A 312 -22.27 9.89 -10.04
CA TYR A 312 -21.20 10.59 -10.71
C TYR A 312 -21.45 12.10 -10.70
N ALA A 313 -20.48 12.83 -10.17
CA ALA A 313 -20.31 14.27 -10.27
C ALA A 313 -18.85 14.59 -10.58
N ARG A 314 -18.57 15.87 -10.86
CA ARG A 314 -17.22 16.36 -11.17
C ARG A 314 -16.20 15.96 -10.09
N ASP A 315 -16.54 16.26 -8.84
CA ASP A 315 -15.65 16.13 -7.68
C ASP A 315 -16.06 14.98 -6.74
N GLU A 316 -17.03 14.16 -7.16
CA GLU A 316 -17.51 13.08 -6.31
C GLU A 316 -18.02 11.90 -7.12
N LYS A 317 -17.58 10.70 -6.74
CA LYS A 317 -17.96 9.45 -7.39
C LYS A 317 -18.24 8.42 -6.29
N LEU A 318 -19.46 7.92 -6.25
CA LEU A 318 -19.89 6.94 -5.25
C LEU A 318 -20.33 5.66 -5.96
N LEU A 319 -19.98 4.53 -5.38
CA LEU A 319 -20.51 3.22 -5.76
C LEU A 319 -21.32 2.68 -4.60
N VAL A 320 -22.51 2.16 -4.87
CA VAL A 320 -23.38 1.58 -3.85
C VAL A 320 -23.55 0.10 -4.10
N TYR A 321 -23.21 -0.68 -3.08
CA TYR A 321 -23.28 -2.13 -3.04
C TYR A 321 -24.24 -2.59 -1.95
N GLU A 322 -24.64 -3.85 -2.04
CA GLU A 322 -25.23 -4.55 -0.92
C GLU A 322 -24.27 -4.62 0.28
N PHE A 323 -24.80 -4.45 1.49
CA PHE A 323 -24.00 -4.51 2.70
C PHE A 323 -23.78 -5.97 3.16
N MET A 324 -22.53 -6.40 3.16
CA MET A 324 -22.11 -7.72 3.63
C MET A 324 -21.96 -7.73 5.16
N ARG A 325 -22.99 -8.22 5.88
CA ARG A 325 -23.05 -8.21 7.35
C ARG A 325 -21.94 -9.00 8.04
N ASN A 326 -21.48 -10.08 7.42
CA ASN A 326 -20.44 -10.96 7.98
C ASN A 326 -19.01 -10.42 7.77
N GLY A 327 -18.88 -9.18 7.27
CA GLY A 327 -17.60 -8.54 7.04
C GLY A 327 -16.82 -9.18 5.90
N SER A 328 -15.49 -9.15 6.02
CA SER A 328 -14.58 -9.67 5.01
C SER A 328 -13.71 -10.79 5.59
N LEU A 329 -13.18 -11.66 4.73
CA LEU A 329 -12.19 -12.66 5.13
C LEU A 329 -10.99 -12.02 5.82
N PHE A 330 -10.59 -10.81 5.40
CA PHE A 330 -9.54 -10.05 6.06
C PHE A 330 -9.90 -9.77 7.53
N SER A 331 -11.12 -9.33 7.83
CA SER A 331 -11.57 -9.09 9.20
C SER A 331 -11.56 -10.37 10.04
N LEU A 332 -11.99 -11.50 9.46
CA LEU A 332 -12.00 -12.80 10.13
C LEU A 332 -10.58 -13.29 10.47
N LEU A 333 -9.62 -13.11 9.57
CA LEU A 333 -8.24 -13.58 9.76
C LEU A 333 -7.43 -12.69 10.72
N HIS A 334 -7.79 -11.41 10.85
CA HIS A 334 -6.98 -10.43 11.60
C HIS A 334 -7.66 -9.92 12.89
N GLY A 335 -8.80 -10.49 13.28
CA GLY A 335 -9.43 -10.26 14.59
C GLY A 335 -9.73 -8.79 14.89
N LYS A 336 -10.58 -8.15 14.07
CA LYS A 336 -11.13 -6.82 14.35
C LYS A 336 -12.61 -6.89 14.70
#